data_AF-A0A952S2D5-F1
#
_entry.id   AF-A0A952S2D5-F1
#
_cell.length_a   1.000
_cell.length_b   1.000
_cell.length_c   1.000
_cell.angle_alpha   90.00
_cell.angle_beta   90.00
_cell.angle_gamma   90.00
#
_symmetry.space_group_name_H-M   'P 1'
#
loop_
_entity.id
_entity.type
_entity.pdbx_description
1 polymer ?
#
loop_
_entity_poly.entity_id
_entity_poly.type
_entity_poly.pdbx_seq_one_letter_code
_entity_poly.pdbx_strand_id
1 'polypeptide(L)' 'MKNKTPESDPPKEFIEGVHYYFENGLMVLTERFLLERGYCCGNGCRHCPYPKDAEKDQRRKSSSSSRTDPAD' A
#
# COMPACT_ATOMS: atom_id res chain seq x y z
N MET A 1 -5.08 12.61 -33.23
CA MET A 1 -4.26 11.75 -32.35
C MET A 1 -2.98 12.49 -31.98
N LYS A 2 -2.73 12.72 -30.69
CA LYS A 2 -1.43 13.03 -30.07
C LYS A 2 -1.60 12.73 -28.58
N ASN A 3 -0.68 11.93 -28.07
CA ASN A 3 -0.86 11.04 -26.94
C ASN A 3 -0.87 11.82 -25.62
N LYS A 4 -1.87 11.58 -24.77
CA LYS A 4 -1.84 11.98 -23.36
C LYS A 4 -0.81 11.10 -22.66
N THR A 5 0.43 11.58 -22.54
CA THR A 5 1.33 11.07 -21.50
C THR A 5 0.77 11.60 -20.16
N PRO A 6 0.42 10.76 -19.19
CA PRO A 6 0.05 11.26 -17.87
C PRO A 6 1.32 11.73 -17.16
N GLU A 7 1.67 13.00 -17.32
CA GLU A 7 2.82 13.68 -16.71
C GLU A 7 2.54 14.13 -15.26
N SER A 8 1.79 13.39 -14.45
CA SER A 8 1.20 13.97 -13.23
C SER A 8 1.84 13.63 -11.89
N ASP A 9 2.93 12.86 -11.84
CA ASP A 9 3.63 12.63 -10.58
C ASP A 9 5.12 12.99 -10.75
N PRO A 10 5.64 14.03 -10.07
CA PRO A 10 7.07 14.26 -10.04
C PRO A 10 7.76 12.98 -9.53
N PRO A 11 8.96 12.64 -10.05
CA PRO A 11 9.69 11.48 -9.57
C PRO A 11 9.83 11.61 -8.06
N LYS A 12 9.17 10.71 -7.34
CA LYS A 12 9.13 10.76 -5.89
C LYS A 12 10.52 10.40 -5.38
N GLU A 13 11.28 11.41 -4.99
CA GLU A 13 12.64 11.20 -4.50
C GLU A 13 12.59 10.52 -3.14
N PHE A 14 13.24 9.37 -3.03
CA PHE A 14 13.38 8.67 -1.77
C PHE A 14 14.53 9.28 -0.98
N ILE A 15 14.22 9.84 0.18
CA ILE A 15 15.18 10.45 1.11
C ILE A 15 15.83 9.37 1.98
N GLU A 16 17.16 9.32 2.01
CA GLU A 16 17.95 8.47 2.93
C GLU A 16 17.69 8.86 4.40
N GLY A 17 17.55 7.86 5.27
CA GLY A 17 17.15 8.02 6.68
C GLY A 17 15.65 8.10 6.91
N VAL A 18 14.85 8.39 5.86
CA VAL A 18 13.38 8.44 5.93
C VAL A 18 12.76 7.25 5.22
N HIS A 19 13.16 6.99 3.97
CA HIS A 19 12.59 5.93 3.14
C HIS A 19 13.46 4.67 3.15
N TYR A 20 14.77 4.83 3.16
CA TYR A 20 15.72 3.73 3.25
C TYR A 20 16.96 4.17 4.02
N TYR A 21 17.75 3.21 4.49
CA TYR A 21 19.08 3.46 5.04
C TYR A 21 19.99 2.29 4.68
N PHE A 22 21.30 2.49 4.73
CA PHE A 22 22.27 1.41 4.56
C PHE A 22 22.70 0.84 5.90
N GLU A 23 22.58 -0.48 6.03
CA GLU A 23 23.02 -1.24 7.21
C GLU A 23 23.88 -2.40 6.70
N ASN A 24 25.14 -2.47 7.16
CA ASN A 24 26.08 -3.51 6.76
C ASN A 24 26.30 -3.62 5.23
N GLY A 25 26.17 -2.50 4.50
CA GLY A 25 26.28 -2.46 3.04
C GLY A 25 25.03 -2.97 2.30
N LEU A 26 23.96 -3.29 3.03
CA LEU A 26 22.67 -3.66 2.47
C LEU A 26 21.71 -2.48 2.58
N MET A 27 20.88 -2.29 1.56
CA MET A 27 19.83 -1.29 1.55
C MET A 27 18.63 -1.81 2.36
N VAL A 28 18.33 -1.16 3.47
CA VAL A 28 17.19 -1.48 4.33
C VAL A 28 16.06 -0.48 4.07
N LEU A 29 14.92 -1.00 3.63
CA LEU A 29 13.71 -0.22 3.41
C LEU A 29 12.97 -0.01 4.73
N THR A 30 12.53 1.23 4.96
CA THR A 30 11.73 1.61 6.12
C THR A 30 10.23 1.38 5.88
N GLU A 31 9.45 1.48 6.95
CA GLU A 31 7.99 1.48 6.89
C GLU A 31 7.43 2.58 5.98
N ARG A 32 8.08 3.76 5.92
CA ARG A 32 7.61 4.91 5.14
C ARG A 32 7.65 4.61 3.65
N PHE A 33 8.75 4.06 3.17
CA PHE A 33 8.87 3.58 1.79
C PHE A 33 7.83 2.51 1.49
N LEU A 34 7.63 1.59 2.43
CA LEU A 34 6.67 0.48 2.26
C LEU A 34 5.20 0.93 2.30
N LEU A 35 4.89 2.07 2.92
CA LEU A 35 3.57 2.71 2.85
C LEU A 35 3.39 3.42 1.50
N GLU A 36 4.40 4.15 1.05
CA GLU A 36 4.32 4.96 -0.17
C GLU A 36 4.22 4.14 -1.45
N ARG A 37 4.78 2.92 -1.48
CA ARG A 37 4.55 1.96 -2.57
C ARG A 37 3.09 1.54 -2.72
N GLY A 38 2.27 1.69 -1.67
CA GLY A 38 0.83 1.47 -1.75
C GLY A 38 0.34 0.01 -1.81
N TYR A 39 1.21 -1.00 -1.68
CA TYR A 39 0.80 -2.41 -1.60
C TYR A 39 1.67 -3.25 -0.66
N CYS A 40 1.12 -4.31 -0.05
CA CYS A 40 1.89 -5.31 0.70
C CYS A 40 2.49 -6.37 -0.24
N CYS A 41 3.74 -6.81 0.00
CA CYS A 41 4.39 -7.85 -0.82
C CYS A 41 4.19 -9.27 -0.28
N GLY A 42 3.67 -9.43 0.94
CA GLY A 42 3.51 -10.74 1.57
C GLY A 42 4.80 -11.39 2.11
N ASN A 43 5.97 -10.75 1.95
CA ASN A 43 7.26 -11.32 2.35
C ASN A 43 7.59 -11.23 3.85
N GLY A 44 6.66 -10.72 4.69
CA GLY A 44 6.87 -10.63 6.13
C GLY A 44 8.05 -9.74 6.55
N CYS A 45 8.24 -8.59 5.89
CA CYS A 45 9.34 -7.66 6.17
C CYS A 45 9.32 -7.17 7.63
N ARG A 46 10.49 -6.92 8.22
CA ARG A 46 10.64 -6.44 9.61
C ARG A 46 9.94 -5.10 9.85
N HIS A 47 10.05 -4.18 8.89
CA HIS A 47 9.44 -2.83 8.92
C HIS A 47 8.12 -2.77 8.16
N CYS A 48 7.39 -3.90 8.04
CA CYS A 48 6.15 -3.93 7.28
C CYS A 48 5.08 -3.05 7.96
N PRO A 49 4.58 -2.00 7.29
CA PRO A 49 3.56 -1.12 7.86
C PRO A 49 2.16 -1.74 7.79
N TYR A 50 1.97 -2.76 6.95
CA TYR A 50 0.69 -3.42 6.81
C TYR A 50 0.47 -4.37 8.00
N PRO A 51 -0.66 -4.25 8.72
CA PRO A 51 -0.97 -5.20 9.78
C PRO A 51 -1.09 -6.59 9.19
N LYS A 52 -0.64 -7.62 9.92
CA LYS A 52 -0.70 -9.02 9.51
C LYS A 52 -2.14 -9.50 9.22
N ASP A 53 -3.13 -8.73 9.66
CA ASP A 53 -4.57 -8.96 9.46
C ASP A 53 -5.24 -8.01 8.44
N ALA A 54 -4.47 -7.22 7.67
CA ALA A 54 -5.00 -6.32 6.62
C ALA A 54 -5.78 -7.06 5.50
N GLU A 55 -5.79 -8.39 5.53
CA GLU A 55 -6.57 -9.25 4.64
C GLU A 55 -8.09 -9.19 4.91
N LYS A 56 -8.55 -8.63 6.04
CA LYS A 56 -9.95 -8.82 6.49
C LYS A 56 -10.91 -7.65 6.27
N ASP A 57 -10.46 -6.44 5.97
CA ASP A 57 -11.40 -5.29 5.91
C ASP A 57 -11.99 -5.02 4.51
N GLN A 58 -11.28 -5.38 3.42
CA GLN A 58 -11.84 -5.18 2.07
C GLN A 58 -13.04 -6.11 1.78
N ARG A 59 -13.19 -7.21 2.54
CA ARG A 59 -14.34 -8.13 2.40
C ARG A 59 -15.55 -7.73 3.26
N ARG A 60 -15.45 -6.71 4.12
CA ARG A 60 -16.58 -6.25 4.96
C ARG A 60 -17.33 -5.04 4.40
N LYS A 61 -16.84 -4.41 3.33
CA LYS A 61 -17.60 -3.36 2.63
C LYS A 61 -18.57 -3.89 1.57
N SER A 62 -18.65 -5.21 1.38
CA SER A 62 -19.63 -5.84 0.49
C SER A 62 -20.96 -6.19 1.19
N SER A 63 -21.07 -6.04 2.52
CA SER A 63 -22.25 -6.48 3.29
C SER A 63 -23.13 -5.33 3.81
N SER A 64 -23.02 -4.13 3.25
CA SER A 64 -23.96 -3.03 3.53
C SER A 64 -24.50 -2.38 2.25
N SER A 65 -25.05 -3.22 1.36
CA SER A 65 -26.07 -2.80 0.40
C SER A 65 -27.26 -3.73 0.55
N SER A 66 -28.11 -3.37 1.50
CA SER A 66 -29.56 -3.37 1.42
C SER A 66 -30.17 -4.16 0.25
N ARG A 67 -30.84 -5.27 0.55
CA ARG A 67 -32.20 -5.56 0.04
C ARG A 67 -32.97 -6.31 1.12
N THR A 68 -33.84 -5.56 1.76
CA THR A 68 -35.08 -6.01 2.40
C THR A 68 -35.88 -6.87 1.44
N ASP A 69 -36.47 -7.98 1.90
CA ASP A 69 -37.72 -8.48 1.31
C ASP A 69 -38.57 -9.18 2.38
N PRO A 70 -39.64 -8.52 2.87
CA PRO A 70 -40.70 -9.12 3.66
C PRO A 70 -41.77 -9.77 2.76
N ALA A 71 -41.99 -11.07 2.89
CA ALA A 71 -43.22 -11.79 2.51
C ALA A 71 -43.18 -13.14 3.27
N ASP A 72 -44.11 -13.41 4.19
CA ASP A 72 -45.42 -14.04 3.89
C ASP A 72 -45.29 -15.32 3.06
#